data_AF-A0A963Z8K9-F1
#
_entry.id   AF-A0A963Z8K9-F1
#
_cell.length_a   1.000
_cell.length_b   1.000
_cell.length_c   1.000
_cell.angle_alpha   90.00
_cell.angle_beta   90.00
_cell.angle_gamma   90.00
#
_symmetry.space_group_name_H-M   'P 1'
#
loop_
_entity.id
_entity.type
_entity.pdbx_description
1 polymer ?
#
loop_
_entity_poly.entity_id
_entity_poly.type
_entity_poly.pdbx_seq_one_letter_code
_entity_poly.pdbx_strand_id
1 'polypeptide(L)'
;METPGASVAEVARRHDISRSLLWGWRRQARRRLGPAYTGAGFPPMRIAPDTMPLAPAHGGRSEANSDSAIEIRLSDGTTLRVGSDVSAAALRRVLTVLRG
;
A
#
# COMPACT_ATOMS: atom_id res chain seq x y z
N MET A 1 15.60 22.19 8.11
CA MET A 1 15.98 22.46 6.71
C MET A 1 16.62 21.22 6.13
N GLU A 2 15.80 20.22 5.81
CA GLU A 2 15.91 19.19 4.75
C GLU A 2 14.46 18.62 4.69
N THR A 3 13.52 19.05 3.84
CA THR A 3 13.51 19.50 2.42
C THR A 3 12.88 18.37 1.57
N PRO A 4 12.11 18.66 0.50
CA PRO A 4 11.48 17.64 -0.33
C PRO A 4 12.51 16.59 -0.79
N GLY A 5 12.38 15.33 -0.33
CA GLY A 5 13.41 14.32 -0.62
C GLY A 5 13.71 13.34 0.51
N ALA A 6 12.69 12.77 1.18
CA ALA A 6 12.94 11.61 2.04
C ALA A 6 13.64 10.52 1.21
N SER A 7 14.90 10.25 1.52
CA SER A 7 15.70 9.31 0.74
C SER A 7 15.06 7.93 0.83
N VAL A 8 15.10 7.17 -0.28
CA VAL A 8 14.59 5.78 -0.33
C VAL A 8 15.20 4.94 0.82
N ALA A 9 16.41 5.27 1.26
CA ALA A 9 17.09 4.64 2.38
C ALA A 9 16.47 4.97 3.74
N GLU A 10 16.01 6.19 3.95
CA GLU A 10 15.36 6.60 5.19
C GLU A 10 13.98 5.97 5.35
N VAL A 11 13.19 5.95 4.27
CA VAL A 11 11.88 5.28 4.25
C VAL A 11 12.06 3.78 4.50
N ALA A 12 13.03 3.16 3.84
CA ALA A 12 13.35 1.75 4.05
C ALA A 12 13.67 1.44 5.52
N ARG A 13 14.53 2.26 6.14
CA ARG A 13 14.92 2.12 7.56
C ARG A 13 13.74 2.31 8.51
N ARG A 14 12.89 3.31 8.26
CA ARG A 14 11.73 3.62 9.12
C ARG A 14 10.73 2.47 9.17
N HIS A 15 10.62 1.70 8.10
CA HIS A 15 9.66 0.61 7.97
C HIS A 15 10.31 -0.79 8.06
N ASP A 16 11.59 -0.87 8.42
CA ASP A 16 12.37 -2.12 8.49
C ASP A 16 12.26 -2.98 7.21
N ILE A 17 12.25 -2.32 6.05
CA ILE A 17 12.19 -2.97 4.74
C ILE A 17 13.49 -2.74 3.98
N SER A 18 13.86 -3.69 3.11
CA SER A 18 15.04 -3.52 2.28
C SER A 18 14.84 -2.43 1.21
N ARG A 19 15.92 -1.69 0.91
CA ARG A 19 15.91 -0.68 -0.17
C ARG A 19 15.53 -1.28 -1.53
N SER A 20 16.00 -2.49 -1.81
CA SER A 20 15.73 -3.21 -3.07
C SER A 20 14.25 -3.53 -3.26
N LEU A 21 13.54 -3.87 -2.18
CA LEU A 21 12.11 -4.13 -2.17
C LEU A 21 11.32 -2.84 -2.47
N LEU A 22 11.68 -1.73 -1.84
CA LEU A 22 11.07 -0.41 -2.09
C LEU A 22 11.29 0.06 -3.54
N TRP A 23 12.46 -0.20 -4.13
CA TRP A 23 12.73 0.04 -5.54
C TRP A 23 11.90 -0.86 -6.47
N GLY A 24 11.75 -2.15 -6.10
CA GLY A 24 10.91 -3.10 -6.81
C GLY A 24 9.46 -2.63 -6.88
N TRP A 25 8.89 -2.21 -5.76
CA TRP A 25 7.52 -1.68 -5.69
C TRP A 25 7.34 -0.40 -6.50
N ARG A 26 8.28 0.55 -6.45
CA ARG A 26 8.22 1.77 -7.28
C ARG A 26 8.17 1.44 -8.77
N ARG A 27 8.95 0.45 -9.21
CA ARG A 27 8.97 0.00 -10.61
C ARG A 27 7.66 -0.68 -10.99
N GLN A 28 7.13 -1.55 -10.12
CA GLN A 28 5.84 -2.22 -10.33
C GLN A 28 4.68 -1.24 -10.37
N ALA A 29 4.66 -0.25 -9.47
CA ALA A 29 3.65 0.80 -9.42
C ALA A 29 3.63 1.62 -10.72
N ARG A 30 4.81 2.03 -11.23
CA ARG A 30 4.92 2.71 -12.54
C ARG A 30 4.37 1.90 -13.70
N ARG A 31 4.65 0.58 -13.72
CA ARG A 31 4.15 -0.32 -14.76
C ARG A 31 2.64 -0.52 -14.68
N ARG A 32 2.06 -0.57 -13.48
CA ARG A 32 0.63 -0.80 -13.24
C ARG A 32 -0.22 0.46 -13.42
N LEU A 33 0.29 1.62 -13.03
CA LEU A 33 -0.44 2.89 -13.03
C LEU A 33 -0.21 3.70 -14.32
N GLY A 34 0.76 3.33 -15.16
CA GLY A 34 1.02 3.97 -16.45
C GLY A 34 1.22 5.50 -16.33
N PRO A 35 0.80 6.31 -17.31
CA PRO A 35 0.89 7.77 -17.23
C PRO A 35 0.06 8.37 -16.09
N ALA A 36 -0.89 7.67 -15.48
CA ALA A 36 -1.56 8.15 -14.26
C ALA A 36 -0.61 8.19 -13.04
N TYR A 37 0.53 7.49 -13.09
CA TYR A 37 1.59 7.62 -12.09
C TYR A 37 2.25 9.02 -12.09
N THR A 38 2.18 9.77 -13.19
CA THR A 38 2.68 11.16 -13.21
C THR A 38 1.78 12.12 -12.43
N GLY A 39 0.57 11.70 -12.05
CA GLY A 39 -0.35 12.43 -11.16
C GLY A 39 -0.16 12.15 -9.67
N ALA A 40 0.60 11.11 -9.30
CA ALA A 40 1.06 10.88 -7.93
C ALA A 40 2.42 11.53 -7.67
N GLY A 41 2.75 12.60 -8.39
CA GLY A 41 3.77 13.52 -7.92
C GLY A 41 3.25 14.13 -6.63
N PHE A 42 3.99 14.02 -5.52
CA PHE A 42 3.73 14.86 -4.36
C PHE A 42 3.94 16.30 -4.84
N PRO A 43 2.87 17.10 -5.05
CA PRO A 43 3.08 18.49 -5.40
C PRO A 43 3.87 19.12 -4.23
N PRO A 44 4.81 20.03 -4.49
CA PRO A 44 5.50 20.73 -3.42
C PRO A 44 4.46 21.46 -2.57
N MET A 45 4.19 20.94 -1.37
CA MET A 45 3.31 21.58 -0.40
C MET A 45 4.08 22.74 0.23
N ARG A 46 3.59 23.97 0.05
CA ARG A 46 4.08 25.12 0.81
C ARG A 46 3.32 25.18 2.13
N ILE A 47 4.03 25.11 3.24
CA ILE A 47 3.46 25.38 4.56
C ILE A 47 3.32 26.90 4.66
N ALA A 48 2.09 27.39 4.69
CA ALA A 48 1.82 28.79 5.03
C ALA A 48 2.26 29.04 6.48
N PRO A 49 2.83 30.21 6.81
CA PRO A 49 3.16 30.55 8.19
C PRO A 49 1.91 30.43 9.06
N ASP A 50 2.10 29.87 10.24
CA ASP A 50 1.06 29.41 11.14
C ASP A 50 0.26 30.58 11.72
N THR A 51 -0.83 30.95 11.05
CA THR A 51 -1.97 31.58 11.73
C THR A 51 -2.97 30.47 12.02
N MET A 52 -2.77 29.81 13.17
CA MET A 52 -3.67 28.81 13.72
C MET A 52 -5.13 29.29 13.61
N PRO A 53 -6.03 28.40 13.20
CA PRO A 53 -6.79 27.71 14.23
C PRO A 53 -6.55 26.21 14.14
N LEU A 54 -6.35 25.58 15.29
CA LEU A 54 -6.32 24.13 15.48
C LEU A 54 -7.58 23.51 14.86
N ALA A 55 -7.51 23.07 13.61
CA ALA A 55 -8.56 22.25 13.01
C ALA A 55 -8.61 20.93 13.78
N PRO A 56 -9.82 20.39 14.07
CA PRO A 56 -9.94 19.17 14.85
C PRO A 56 -9.11 18.10 14.16
N ALA A 57 -8.22 17.46 14.92
CA ALA A 57 -7.51 16.29 14.47
C ALA A 57 -8.54 15.40 13.79
N HIS A 58 -8.41 15.20 12.48
CA HIS A 58 -9.09 14.14 11.80
C HIS A 58 -8.43 12.84 12.29
N GLY A 59 -8.75 12.49 13.54
CA GLY A 59 -8.96 11.12 13.97
C GLY A 59 -10.14 10.62 13.16
N GLY A 60 -9.91 10.45 11.86
CA GLY A 60 -10.65 9.53 11.04
C GLY A 60 -10.31 8.19 11.62
N ARG A 61 -11.10 7.83 12.65
CA ARG A 61 -11.41 6.50 13.09
C ARG A 61 -11.05 5.56 11.97
N SER A 62 -9.89 4.90 12.10
CA SER A 62 -9.69 3.64 11.39
C SER A 62 -10.94 2.86 11.77
N GLU A 63 -11.81 2.60 10.80
CA GLU A 63 -12.81 1.57 10.94
C GLU A 63 -12.02 0.28 11.12
N ALA A 64 -11.55 0.11 12.36
CA ALA A 64 -11.22 -1.15 12.92
C ALA A 64 -12.45 -2.00 12.65
N ASN A 65 -12.20 -3.11 11.95
CA ASN A 65 -13.09 -4.25 11.84
C ASN A 65 -14.00 -4.30 10.61
N SER A 66 -13.42 -4.26 9.41
CA SER A 66 -13.89 -5.18 8.36
C SER A 66 -12.72 -5.86 7.67
N ASP A 67 -12.47 -7.08 8.14
CA ASP A 67 -11.97 -8.17 7.33
C ASP A 67 -10.45 -8.21 7.11
N SER A 68 -9.74 -8.81 8.08
CA SER A 68 -8.34 -9.25 7.95
C SER A 68 -8.24 -10.35 6.88
N ALA A 69 -8.42 -9.95 5.63
CA ALA A 69 -8.44 -10.84 4.50
C ALA A 69 -7.06 -10.92 3.85
N ILE A 70 -6.59 -12.14 3.61
CA ILE A 70 -5.36 -12.39 2.85
C ILE A 70 -5.70 -12.32 1.37
N GLU A 71 -5.02 -11.43 0.65
CA GLU A 71 -5.10 -11.37 -0.83
C GLU A 71 -4.01 -12.25 -1.45
N ILE A 72 -4.42 -13.23 -2.26
CA ILE A 72 -3.53 -14.15 -2.99
C ILE A 72 -3.69 -13.88 -4.47
N ARG A 73 -2.60 -13.46 -5.13
CA ARG A 73 -2.59 -13.16 -6.56
C ARG A 73 -1.86 -14.25 -7.32
N LEU A 74 -2.57 -14.91 -8.22
CA LEU A 74 -2.08 -15.99 -9.07
C LEU A 74 -1.39 -15.42 -10.33
N SER A 75 -0.61 -16.26 -11.01
CA SER A 75 0.18 -15.89 -12.20
C SER A 75 -0.67 -15.59 -13.43
N ASP A 76 -1.89 -16.11 -13.48
CA ASP A 76 -2.91 -15.86 -14.50
C ASP A 76 -3.62 -14.49 -14.34
N GLY A 77 -3.35 -13.78 -13.24
CA GLY A 77 -4.00 -12.51 -12.90
C GLY A 77 -5.22 -12.64 -11.98
N THR A 78 -5.65 -13.86 -11.67
CA THR A 78 -6.74 -14.13 -10.73
C THR A 78 -6.34 -13.69 -9.32
N THR A 79 -7.25 -13.03 -8.62
CA THR A 79 -7.01 -12.51 -7.26
C THR A 79 -8.03 -13.12 -6.31
N LEU A 80 -7.55 -13.81 -5.27
CA LEU A 80 -8.35 -14.45 -4.25
C LEU A 80 -8.30 -13.64 -2.96
N ARG A 81 -9.43 -13.34 -2.34
CA ARG A 81 -9.51 -12.65 -1.04
C ARG A 81 -10.03 -13.62 0.01
N VAL A 82 -9.25 -13.84 1.06
CA VAL A 82 -9.49 -14.90 2.06
C VAL A 82 -9.67 -14.27 3.43
N GLY A 83 -10.92 -14.11 3.88
CA GLY A 83 -11.23 -13.65 5.24
C GLY A 83 -10.80 -14.67 6.31
N SER A 84 -10.76 -14.24 7.57
CA SER A 84 -10.36 -15.07 8.72
C SER A 84 -11.25 -16.29 8.96
N ASP A 85 -12.49 -16.27 8.46
CA ASP A 85 -13.48 -17.32 8.65
C ASP A 85 -13.30 -18.50 7.67
N VAL A 86 -12.37 -18.39 6.72
CA VAL A 86 -12.16 -19.42 5.71
C VAL A 86 -11.29 -20.55 6.25
N SER A 87 -11.86 -21.76 6.31
CA SER A 87 -11.09 -22.95 6.67
C SER A 87 -10.01 -23.30 5.63
N ALA A 88 -8.88 -23.84 6.10
CA ALA A 88 -7.80 -24.31 5.23
C ALA A 88 -8.28 -25.38 4.21
N ALA A 89 -9.24 -26.22 4.58
CA ALA A 89 -9.80 -27.24 3.70
C ALA A 89 -10.62 -26.63 2.54
N ALA A 90 -11.36 -25.55 2.80
CA ALA A 90 -12.10 -24.82 1.77
C ALA A 90 -11.14 -24.09 0.83
N LEU A 91 -10.15 -23.37 1.39
CA LEU A 91 -9.12 -22.69 0.59
C LEU A 91 -8.35 -23.67 -0.30
N ARG A 92 -7.99 -24.86 0.23
CA ARG A 92 -7.28 -25.88 -0.54
C ARG A 92 -8.10 -26.39 -1.72
N ARG A 93 -9.41 -26.63 -1.55
CA ARG A 93 -10.30 -27.06 -2.65
C ARG A 93 -10.36 -26.03 -3.77
N VAL A 94 -10.50 -24.74 -3.42
CA VAL A 94 -10.53 -23.65 -4.40
C VAL A 94 -9.19 -23.56 -5.14
N LEU A 95 -8.07 -23.62 -4.43
CA LEU A 95 -6.74 -23.60 -5.05
C LEU A 95 -6.47 -24.79 -5.97
N THR A 96 -7.05 -25.97 -5.69
CA THR A 96 -6.93 -27.13 -6.59
C THR A 96 -7.66 -26.90 -7.91
N VAL A 97 -8.85 -26.28 -7.88
CA VAL A 97 -9.61 -25.96 -9.11
C VAL A 97 -8.89 -24.89 -9.94
N LEU A 98 -8.32 -23.86 -9.31
CA LEU A 98 -7.63 -22.77 -10.01
C LEU A 98 -6.24 -23.14 -10.54
N ARG A 99 -5.69 -24.29 -10.16
CA ARG A 99 -4.38 -24.77 -10.62
C ARG A 99 -4.48 -25.84 -11.72
N GLY A 100 -5.69 -26.32 -12.02
CA GLY A 100 -5.98 -27.21 -13.15
C GLY A 100 -6.20 -26.41 -14.41
#